data_AF-A0A9D5NMY0-F1
#
_entry.id   AF-A0A9D5NMY0-F1
#
_cell.length_a   1.000
_cell.length_b   1.000
_cell.length_c   1.000
_cell.angle_alpha   90.00
_cell.angle_beta   90.00
_cell.angle_gamma   90.00
#
_symmetry.space_group_name_H-M   'P 1'
#
loop_
_entity.id
_entity.type
_entity.pdbx_description
1 polymer ?
#
loop_
_entity_poly.entity_id
_entity_poly.type
_entity_poly.pdbx_seq_one_letter_code
_entity_poly.pdbx_strand_id
1 'polypeptide(L)'
;MQKKDLRSSADIVNNNIKNNIEIITSVVYKYDVKKLIEQIKTLSKKDKDKVLEICINDCLTEIQKYTLNENQIRKLGHDTDEIIDFYQDDGLEEIMEEASEVAFDLIMKLINHNGRKLPLPIEIEYLKTYCIHNLVKEKDIQTTLLFILLELSSVCYCLKHNDYNEVSK
;
A
#
# COMPACT_ATOMS: atom_id res chain seq x y z
N MET A 1 -55.96 -13.56 5.87
CA MET A 1 -55.23 -13.05 4.69
C MET A 1 -53.98 -12.21 5.09
N GLN A 2 -53.24 -12.57 6.16
CA GLN A 2 -52.21 -11.69 6.79
C GLN A 2 -50.74 -12.17 6.69
N LYS A 3 -50.45 -13.38 6.18
CA LYS A 3 -49.07 -13.91 6.15
C LYS A 3 -48.20 -13.38 5.01
N LYS A 4 -48.80 -12.90 3.91
CA LYS A 4 -48.08 -12.43 2.72
C LYS A 4 -47.45 -11.04 2.92
N ASP A 5 -47.96 -10.26 3.89
CA ASP A 5 -47.62 -8.85 4.14
C ASP A 5 -46.43 -8.67 5.09
N LEU A 6 -46.34 -9.53 6.12
CA LEU A 6 -45.21 -9.51 7.05
C LEU A 6 -43.92 -9.99 6.41
N ARG A 7 -43.99 -10.97 5.50
CA ARG A 7 -42.79 -11.49 4.83
C ARG A 7 -42.21 -10.48 3.85
N SER A 8 -43.05 -9.83 3.03
CA SER A 8 -42.63 -8.74 2.15
C SER A 8 -42.03 -7.58 2.95
N SER A 9 -42.63 -7.23 4.09
CA SER A 9 -42.09 -6.18 4.97
C SER A 9 -40.73 -6.57 5.55
N ALA A 10 -40.56 -7.82 5.98
CA ALA A 10 -39.27 -8.32 6.46
C ALA A 10 -38.19 -8.35 5.35
N ASP A 11 -38.57 -8.72 4.13
CA ASP A 11 -37.65 -8.73 2.99
C ASP A 11 -37.20 -7.29 2.62
N ILE A 12 -38.10 -6.30 2.70
CA ILE A 12 -37.76 -4.87 2.51
C ILE A 12 -36.75 -4.41 3.58
N VAL A 13 -37.00 -4.72 4.86
CA VAL A 13 -36.10 -4.34 5.96
C VAL A 13 -34.73 -4.99 5.79
N ASN A 14 -34.68 -6.28 5.47
CA ASN A 14 -33.43 -7.00 5.23
C ASN A 14 -32.64 -6.42 4.05
N ASN A 15 -33.32 -6.09 2.94
CA ASN A 15 -32.68 -5.47 1.79
C ASN A 15 -32.14 -4.07 2.12
N ASN A 16 -32.88 -3.27 2.89
CA ASN A 16 -32.40 -1.97 3.34
C ASN A 16 -31.18 -2.08 4.25
N ILE A 17 -31.18 -3.05 5.19
CA ILE A 17 -30.02 -3.32 6.06
C ILE A 17 -28.82 -3.74 5.20
N LYS A 18 -29.01 -4.65 4.26
CA LYS A 18 -27.93 -5.12 3.36
C LYS A 18 -27.35 -3.97 2.54
N ASN A 19 -28.19 -3.15 1.93
CA ASN A 19 -27.77 -1.98 1.15
C ASN A 19 -27.02 -0.96 2.02
N ASN A 20 -27.52 -0.69 3.24
CA ASN A 20 -26.85 0.23 4.16
C ASN A 20 -25.47 -0.31 4.57
N ILE A 21 -25.36 -1.61 4.85
CA ILE A 21 -24.08 -2.26 5.14
C ILE A 21 -23.14 -2.12 3.94
N GLU A 22 -23.60 -2.38 2.72
CA GLU A 22 -22.80 -2.27 1.49
C GLU A 22 -22.29 -0.84 1.23
N ILE A 23 -23.12 0.17 1.52
CA ILE A 23 -22.72 1.58 1.42
C ILE A 23 -21.65 1.92 2.48
N ILE A 24 -21.86 1.49 3.72
CA ILE A 24 -20.89 1.75 4.80
C ILE A 24 -19.57 1.06 4.50
N THR A 25 -19.58 -0.21 4.08
CA THR A 25 -18.37 -0.94 3.77
C THR A 25 -17.62 -0.33 2.59
N SER A 26 -18.32 0.06 1.52
CA SER A 26 -17.69 0.67 0.34
C SER A 26 -17.12 2.08 0.59
N VAL A 27 -17.81 2.93 1.36
CA VAL A 27 -17.39 4.32 1.62
C VAL A 27 -16.29 4.41 2.68
N VAL A 28 -16.29 3.54 3.68
CA VAL A 28 -15.38 3.64 4.83
C VAL A 28 -14.11 2.81 4.64
N TYR A 29 -14.14 1.73 3.86
CA TYR A 29 -13.05 0.76 3.85
C TYR A 29 -12.18 0.74 2.58
N LYS A 30 -12.53 1.43 1.50
CA LYS A 30 -11.74 1.39 0.25
C LYS A 30 -11.32 2.78 -0.23
N TYR A 31 -10.02 3.07 -0.21
CA TYR A 31 -9.38 4.24 -0.79
C TYR A 31 -8.82 3.92 -2.17
N ASP A 32 -9.07 4.81 -3.13
CA ASP A 32 -8.50 4.72 -4.48
C ASP A 32 -7.08 5.30 -4.49
N VAL A 33 -6.09 4.44 -4.70
CA VAL A 33 -4.67 4.81 -4.74
C VAL A 33 -4.36 5.90 -5.77
N LYS A 34 -5.13 5.98 -6.87
CA LYS A 34 -4.92 6.99 -7.92
C LYS A 34 -5.25 8.39 -7.43
N LYS A 35 -6.10 8.52 -6.39
CA LYS A 35 -6.40 9.82 -5.77
C LYS A 35 -5.20 10.42 -5.05
N LEU A 36 -4.17 9.64 -4.71
CA LEU A 36 -2.94 10.15 -4.09
C LEU A 36 -2.23 11.19 -4.96
N ILE A 37 -2.37 11.10 -6.29
CA ILE A 37 -1.75 12.03 -7.24
C ILE A 37 -2.72 13.02 -7.87
N GLU A 38 -3.97 13.09 -7.38
CA GLU A 38 -5.00 13.94 -7.96
C GLU A 38 -4.59 15.43 -7.96
N GLN A 39 -3.88 15.87 -6.91
CA GLN A 39 -3.38 17.24 -6.78
C GLN A 39 -2.27 17.58 -7.79
N ILE A 40 -1.54 16.57 -8.28
CA ILE A 40 -0.45 16.74 -9.25
C ILE A 40 -0.84 16.23 -10.64
N LYS A 41 -2.13 15.97 -10.90
CA LYS A 41 -2.59 15.38 -12.17
C LYS A 41 -2.25 16.22 -13.40
N THR A 42 -2.13 17.53 -13.23
CA THR A 42 -1.81 18.50 -14.28
C THR A 42 -0.33 18.53 -14.65
N LEU A 43 0.54 17.93 -13.84
CA LEU A 43 1.98 17.85 -14.11
C LEU A 43 2.29 16.91 -15.29
N SER A 44 3.44 17.11 -15.91
CA SER A 44 3.94 16.21 -16.95
C SER A 44 4.29 14.82 -16.38
N LYS A 45 4.37 13.78 -17.22
CA LYS A 45 4.79 12.42 -16.77
C LYS A 45 6.13 12.49 -16.03
N LYS A 46 7.10 13.24 -16.58
CA LYS A 46 8.43 13.43 -16.01
C LYS A 46 8.39 14.12 -14.63
N ASP A 47 7.54 15.13 -14.46
CA ASP A 47 7.43 15.83 -13.18
C ASP A 47 6.73 14.97 -12.12
N LYS A 48 5.70 14.21 -12.51
CA LYS A 48 5.06 13.22 -11.61
C LYS A 48 6.06 12.15 -11.16
N ASP A 49 6.84 11.63 -12.11
CA ASP A 49 7.92 10.67 -11.82
C ASP A 49 8.92 11.26 -10.82
N LYS A 50 9.29 12.53 -10.98
CA LYS A 50 10.21 13.20 -10.06
C LYS A 50 9.61 13.40 -8.67
N VAL A 51 8.31 13.72 -8.57
CA VAL A 51 7.60 13.81 -7.29
C VAL A 51 7.59 12.45 -6.60
N LEU A 52 7.26 11.37 -7.31
CA LEU A 52 7.29 10.02 -6.75
C LEU A 52 8.70 9.61 -6.29
N GLU A 53 9.73 9.95 -7.07
CA GLU A 53 11.12 9.70 -6.70
C GLU A 53 11.49 10.38 -5.38
N ILE A 54 11.09 11.64 -5.20
CA ILE A 54 11.33 12.39 -3.97
C ILE A 54 10.62 11.70 -2.80
N CYS A 55 9.31 11.43 -2.92
CA CYS A 55 8.54 10.81 -1.84
C CYS A 55 9.07 9.43 -1.44
N ILE A 56 9.45 8.60 -2.42
CA ILE A 56 10.03 7.28 -2.19
C ILE A 56 11.36 7.43 -1.44
N ASN A 57 12.26 8.30 -1.89
CA ASN A 57 13.55 8.50 -1.23
C ASN A 57 13.41 9.08 0.19
N ASP A 58 12.44 9.95 0.43
CA ASP A 58 12.14 10.47 1.77
C ASP A 58 11.73 9.32 2.71
N CYS A 59 10.87 8.41 2.24
CA CYS A 59 10.48 7.23 3.01
C CYS A 59 11.66 6.29 3.26
N LEU A 60 12.44 5.97 2.21
CA LEU A 60 13.61 5.09 2.33
C LEU A 60 14.67 5.67 3.29
N THR A 61 14.89 6.98 3.25
CA THR A 61 15.80 7.69 4.17
C THR A 61 15.32 7.61 5.62
N GLU A 62 14.01 7.66 5.83
CA GLU A 62 13.43 7.49 7.17
C GLU A 62 13.60 6.06 7.67
N ILE A 63 13.26 5.06 6.85
CA ILE A 63 13.36 3.64 7.18
C ILE A 63 14.80 3.26 7.51
N GLN A 64 15.79 3.80 6.79
CA GLN A 64 17.22 3.52 7.01
C GLN A 64 17.71 3.85 8.42
N LYS A 65 17.00 4.72 9.17
CA LYS A 65 17.36 5.07 10.56
C LYS A 65 17.10 3.95 11.55
N TYR A 66 16.32 2.95 11.16
CA TYR A 66 15.89 1.87 12.03
C TYR A 66 16.73 0.61 11.78
N THR A 67 16.96 -0.14 12.85
CA THR A 67 17.55 -1.49 12.77
C THR A 67 16.53 -2.46 13.36
N LEU A 68 16.14 -3.46 12.57
CA LEU A 68 15.09 -4.41 12.93
C LEU A 68 15.65 -5.84 12.87
N ASN A 69 15.26 -6.67 13.82
CA ASN A 69 15.43 -8.12 13.75
C ASN A 69 14.26 -8.78 13.01
N GLU A 70 14.38 -10.07 12.72
CA GLU A 70 13.36 -10.81 11.96
C GLU A 70 11.95 -10.74 12.56
N ASN A 71 11.82 -10.81 13.89
CA ASN A 71 10.50 -10.75 14.53
C ASN A 71 9.87 -9.36 14.38
N GLN A 72 10.69 -8.32 14.50
CA GLN A 72 10.25 -6.94 14.29
C GLN A 72 9.82 -6.70 12.83
N ILE A 73 10.55 -7.26 11.87
CA ILE A 73 10.19 -7.19 10.44
C ILE A 73 8.84 -7.88 10.18
N ARG A 74 8.60 -9.06 10.78
CA ARG A 74 7.32 -9.76 10.64
C ARG A 74 6.15 -8.98 11.24
N LYS A 75 6.34 -8.41 12.44
CA LYS A 75 5.33 -7.56 13.09
C LYS A 75 5.03 -6.31 12.27
N LEU A 76 6.08 -5.66 11.77
CA LEU A 76 5.95 -4.49 10.90
C LEU A 76 5.20 -4.81 9.60
N GLY A 77 5.44 -5.98 9.00
CA GLY A 77 4.68 -6.46 7.85
C GLY A 77 3.20 -6.56 8.16
N HIS A 78 2.83 -7.23 9.25
CA HIS A 78 1.44 -7.34 9.69
C HIS A 78 0.77 -5.96 9.93
N ASP A 79 1.43 -5.06 10.65
CA ASP A 79 0.91 -3.70 10.90
C ASP A 79 0.74 -2.91 9.59
N THR A 80 1.60 -3.17 8.61
CA THR A 80 1.57 -2.51 7.30
C THR A 80 0.43 -3.05 6.43
N ASP A 81 0.22 -4.38 6.44
CA ASP A 81 -0.88 -5.03 5.72
C ASP A 81 -2.24 -4.50 6.18
N GLU A 82 -2.41 -4.28 7.50
CA GLU A 82 -3.64 -3.68 8.05
C GLU A 82 -3.96 -2.30 7.43
N ILE A 83 -2.94 -1.53 7.03
CA ILE A 83 -3.13 -0.23 6.37
C ILE A 83 -3.40 -0.42 4.87
N ILE A 84 -2.63 -1.30 4.22
CA ILE A 84 -2.72 -1.54 2.77
C ILE A 84 -4.07 -2.18 2.39
N ASP A 85 -4.67 -2.96 3.28
CA ASP A 85 -5.98 -3.59 3.09
C ASP A 85 -7.08 -2.56 2.74
N PHE A 86 -6.95 -1.33 3.22
CA PHE A 86 -7.89 -0.24 2.88
C PHE A 86 -7.72 0.30 1.46
N TYR A 87 -6.71 -0.13 0.70
CA TYR A 87 -6.44 0.27 -0.68
C TYR A 87 -6.61 -0.89 -1.67
N GLN A 88 -7.08 -2.05 -1.21
CA GLN A 88 -7.35 -3.20 -2.08
C GLN A 88 -8.42 -2.86 -3.12
N ASP A 89 -8.03 -2.99 -4.40
CA ASP A 89 -8.89 -2.79 -5.56
C ASP A 89 -8.96 -4.08 -6.38
N ASP A 90 -10.18 -4.56 -6.60
CA ASP A 90 -10.43 -5.81 -7.31
C ASP A 90 -10.00 -5.63 -8.78
N GLY A 91 -9.06 -6.44 -9.25
CA GLY A 91 -8.46 -6.33 -10.59
C GLY A 91 -7.11 -5.62 -10.66
N LEU A 92 -6.53 -5.20 -9.52
CA LEU A 92 -5.15 -4.71 -9.42
C LEU A 92 -4.24 -5.65 -8.62
N GLU A 93 -4.65 -6.89 -8.36
CA GLU A 93 -3.95 -7.82 -7.46
C GLU A 93 -2.50 -8.06 -7.90
N GLU A 94 -2.28 -8.34 -9.19
CA GLU A 94 -0.93 -8.54 -9.75
C GLU A 94 -0.04 -7.30 -9.60
N ILE A 95 -0.62 -6.10 -9.68
CA ILE A 95 0.09 -4.83 -9.53
C ILE A 95 0.46 -4.59 -8.07
N MET A 96 -0.44 -4.94 -7.15
CA MET A 96 -0.23 -4.81 -5.71
C MET A 96 0.82 -5.79 -5.20
N GLU A 97 0.75 -7.06 -5.63
CA GLU A 97 1.73 -8.09 -5.28
C GLU A 97 3.13 -7.69 -5.75
N GLU A 98 3.26 -7.27 -7.01
CA GLU A 98 4.53 -6.77 -7.54
C GLU A 98 5.07 -5.57 -6.75
N ALA A 99 4.20 -4.61 -6.44
CA ALA A 99 4.59 -3.44 -5.67
C ALA A 99 5.10 -3.81 -4.27
N SER A 100 4.46 -4.79 -3.63
CA SER A 100 4.85 -5.27 -2.31
C SER A 100 6.18 -6.01 -2.34
N GLU A 101 6.39 -6.88 -3.32
CA GLU A 101 7.69 -7.56 -3.49
C GLU A 101 8.83 -6.54 -3.67
N VAL A 102 8.61 -5.51 -4.50
CA VAL A 102 9.60 -4.45 -4.72
C VAL A 102 9.82 -3.65 -3.43
N ALA A 103 8.77 -3.20 -2.74
CA ALA A 103 8.90 -2.42 -1.52
C ALA A 103 9.64 -3.20 -0.43
N PHE A 104 9.24 -4.45 -0.21
CA PHE A 104 9.89 -5.35 0.73
C PHE A 104 11.37 -5.56 0.41
N ASP A 105 11.71 -5.80 -0.87
CA ASP A 105 13.09 -5.97 -1.30
C ASP A 105 13.96 -4.72 -1.02
N LEU A 106 13.42 -3.52 -1.27
CA LEU A 106 14.08 -2.25 -0.95
C LEU A 106 14.32 -2.10 0.56
N ILE A 107 13.31 -2.39 1.38
CA ILE A 107 13.41 -2.33 2.85
C ILE A 107 14.50 -3.29 3.35
N MET A 108 14.50 -4.53 2.88
CA MET A 108 15.48 -5.54 3.28
C MET A 108 16.91 -5.17 2.88
N LYS A 109 17.09 -4.54 1.72
CA LYS A 109 18.39 -3.99 1.29
C LYS A 109 18.82 -2.77 2.12
N LEU A 110 17.88 -1.97 2.64
CA LEU A 110 18.19 -0.78 3.46
C LEU A 110 18.64 -1.14 4.86
N ILE A 111 17.94 -2.06 5.52
CA ILE A 111 18.27 -2.50 6.89
C ILE A 111 19.44 -3.50 6.93
N ASN A 112 20.16 -3.65 5.81
CA ASN A 112 21.32 -4.52 5.63
C ASN A 112 21.07 -5.99 6.02
N HIS A 113 19.86 -6.48 5.78
CA HIS A 113 19.54 -7.88 6.02
C HIS A 113 20.35 -8.77 5.06
N ASN A 114 21.02 -9.79 5.58
CA ASN A 114 21.90 -10.69 4.82
C ASN A 114 23.03 -9.98 4.03
N GLY A 115 23.51 -8.82 4.48
CA GLY A 115 24.63 -8.10 3.84
C GLY A 115 24.27 -7.40 2.53
N ARG A 116 22.99 -7.30 2.21
CA ARG A 116 22.49 -6.55 1.04
C ARG A 116 22.57 -5.06 1.32
N LYS A 117 22.87 -4.24 0.31
CA LYS A 117 22.94 -2.77 0.46
C LYS A 117 22.17 -2.08 -0.65
N LEU A 118 21.40 -1.05 -0.27
CA LEU A 118 20.79 -0.10 -1.19
C LEU A 118 21.50 1.27 -1.03
N PRO A 119 22.22 1.76 -2.05
CA PRO A 119 22.67 3.15 -2.05
C PRO A 119 21.47 4.08 -2.23
N LEU A 120 21.41 5.15 -1.43
CA LEU A 120 20.44 6.24 -1.57
C LEU A 120 21.13 7.51 -2.10
N PRO A 121 20.45 8.36 -2.87
CA PRO A 121 19.07 8.18 -3.35
C PRO A 121 18.97 7.18 -4.51
N ILE A 122 17.79 6.58 -4.69
CA ILE A 122 17.46 5.78 -5.87
C ILE A 122 16.74 6.62 -6.92
N GLU A 123 17.05 6.38 -8.19
CA GLU A 123 16.32 6.99 -9.31
C GLU A 123 15.04 6.20 -9.61
N ILE A 124 13.95 6.88 -9.95
CA ILE A 124 12.69 6.21 -10.33
C ILE A 124 12.87 5.33 -11.57
N GLU A 125 13.80 5.69 -12.46
CA GLU A 125 14.11 4.90 -13.66
C GLU A 125 14.77 3.57 -13.30
N TYR A 126 15.55 3.53 -12.21
CA TYR A 126 16.11 2.29 -11.69
C TYR A 126 14.99 1.35 -11.24
N LEU A 127 13.97 1.86 -10.54
CA LEU A 127 12.81 1.07 -10.13
C LEU A 127 12.06 0.50 -11.34
N LYS A 128 11.76 1.35 -12.32
CA LYS A 128 11.02 0.95 -13.53
C LYS A 128 11.75 -0.08 -14.37
N THR A 129 13.08 0.02 -14.45
CA THR A 129 13.88 -0.81 -15.36
C THR A 129 14.34 -2.11 -14.71
N TYR A 130 14.66 -2.08 -13.42
CA TYR A 130 15.39 -3.17 -12.76
C TYR A 130 14.66 -3.77 -11.55
N CYS A 131 13.64 -3.12 -11.01
CA CYS A 131 12.90 -3.64 -9.86
C CYS A 131 11.53 -4.17 -10.26
N ILE A 132 10.76 -3.38 -11.03
CA ILE A 132 9.45 -3.79 -11.48
C ILE A 132 9.60 -4.82 -12.61
N HIS A 133 9.02 -6.00 -12.44
CA HIS A 133 9.03 -7.05 -13.44
C HIS A 133 8.42 -6.58 -14.75
N ASN A 134 9.00 -7.04 -15.86
CA ASN A 134 8.54 -6.76 -17.22
C ASN A 134 7.14 -7.32 -17.54
N LEU A 135 6.55 -8.11 -16.64
CA LEU A 135 5.19 -8.59 -16.71
C LEU A 135 4.16 -7.47 -16.46
N VAL A 136 4.55 -6.43 -15.70
CA VAL A 136 3.73 -5.24 -15.54
C VAL A 136 3.71 -4.44 -16.83
N LYS A 137 2.51 -4.16 -17.33
CA LYS A 137 2.34 -3.37 -18.56
C LYS A 137 2.75 -1.93 -18.31
N GLU A 138 3.35 -1.28 -19.31
CA GLU A 138 3.78 0.14 -19.24
C GLU A 138 2.69 1.09 -18.70
N LYS A 139 1.42 0.85 -19.06
CA LYS A 139 0.28 1.65 -18.60
C LYS A 139 0.03 1.56 -17.08
N ASP A 140 0.49 0.49 -16.45
CA ASP A 140 0.24 0.15 -15.06
C ASP A 140 1.42 0.51 -14.15
N ILE A 141 2.61 0.78 -14.72
CA ILE A 141 3.83 1.16 -13.99
C ILE A 141 3.61 2.33 -13.02
N GLN A 142 2.88 3.36 -13.43
CA GLN A 142 2.61 4.49 -12.52
C GLN A 142 1.78 4.05 -11.31
N THR A 143 0.80 3.18 -11.50
CA THR A 143 -0.01 2.62 -10.41
C THR A 143 0.85 1.74 -9.51
N THR A 144 1.73 0.90 -10.07
CA THR A 144 2.70 0.10 -9.31
C THR A 144 3.59 0.98 -8.44
N LEU A 145 4.13 2.07 -8.99
CA LEU A 145 4.95 3.03 -8.23
C LEU A 145 4.17 3.70 -7.09
N LEU A 146 2.87 3.93 -7.26
CA LEU A 146 2.03 4.46 -6.19
C LEU A 146 1.82 3.44 -5.08
N PHE A 147 1.63 2.17 -5.40
CA PHE A 147 1.56 1.11 -4.39
C PHE A 147 2.89 0.91 -3.67
N ILE A 148 4.03 0.98 -4.36
CA ILE A 148 5.37 0.98 -3.73
C ILE A 148 5.47 2.15 -2.73
N LEU A 149 5.08 3.36 -3.15
CA LEU A 149 5.09 4.53 -2.27
C LEU A 149 4.14 4.35 -1.08
N LEU A 150 2.94 3.82 -1.30
CA LEU A 150 1.97 3.55 -0.24
C LEU A 150 2.57 2.62 0.82
N GLU A 151 3.18 1.51 0.40
CA GLU A 151 3.76 0.53 1.30
C GLU A 151 4.94 1.09 2.10
N LEU A 152 5.85 1.80 1.43
CA LEU A 152 6.96 2.48 2.11
C LEU A 152 6.45 3.55 3.09
N SER A 153 5.38 4.26 2.74
CA SER A 153 4.75 5.27 3.60
C SER A 153 4.10 4.63 4.83
N SER A 154 3.40 3.51 4.65
CA SER A 154 2.81 2.73 5.74
C SER A 154 3.89 2.21 6.69
N VAL A 155 4.98 1.66 6.16
CA VAL A 155 6.14 1.26 6.96
C VAL A 155 6.72 2.44 7.74
N CYS A 156 6.91 3.59 7.11
CA CYS A 156 7.38 4.79 7.79
C CYS A 156 6.46 5.22 8.93
N TYR A 157 5.14 5.17 8.70
CA TYR A 157 4.14 5.51 9.71
C TYR A 157 4.24 4.55 10.89
N CYS A 158 4.22 3.25 10.62
CA CYS A 158 4.32 2.19 11.60
C CYS A 158 5.58 2.33 12.45
N LEU A 159 6.77 2.47 11.83
CA LEU A 159 8.06 2.67 12.52
C LEU A 159 8.11 3.91 13.43
N LYS A 160 7.32 4.95 13.13
CA LYS A 160 7.26 6.18 13.93
C LYS A 160 6.31 6.09 15.11
N HIS A 161 5.25 5.29 15.00
CA HIS A 161 4.12 5.33 15.93
C HIS A 161 3.95 4.04 16.74
N ASN A 162 4.55 2.94 16.31
CA ASN A 162 4.50 1.65 17.02
C ASN A 162 5.84 1.37 17.69
N ASP A 163 5.78 0.77 18.88
CA ASP A 163 6.97 0.29 19.55
C ASP A 163 7.31 -1.12 19.05
N TYR A 164 8.39 -1.21 18.29
CA TYR A 164 8.95 -2.49 17.85
C TYR A 164 9.91 -3.09 18.87
N ASN A 165 10.15 -2.45 20.03
CA ASN A 165 10.97 -3.02 21.09
C ASN A 165 10.21 -4.11 21.86
N GLU A 166 10.17 -5.32 21.34
CA GLU A 166 9.85 -6.49 22.17
C GLU A 166 11.13 -7.20 22.58
N VAL A 167 11.51 -6.98 23.84
CA VAL A 167 12.40 -7.86 24.60
C VAL A 167 11.73 -9.23 24.64
N SER A 168 12.25 -10.18 23.85
CA SER A 168 11.95 -11.59 24.05
C SER A 168 12.30 -11.94 25.50
N LYS A 169 11.29 -12.18 26.34
CA LYS A 169 11.49 -12.87 27.62
C LYS A 169 11.70 -14.36 27.39
#